data_AF-A0A969UCJ0-F1
#
_entry.id   AF-A0A969UCJ0-F1
#
_cell.length_a   1.000
_cell.length_b   1.000
_cell.length_c   1.000
_cell.angle_alpha   90.00
_cell.angle_beta   90.00
_cell.angle_gamma   90.00
#
_symmetry.space_group_name_H-M   'P 1'
#
loop_
_entity.id
_entity.type
_entity.pdbx_description
1 polymer ?
#
loop_
_entity_poly.entity_id
_entity_poly.type
_entity_poly.pdbx_seq_one_letter_code
_entity_poly.pdbx_strand_id
1 'polypeptide(L)'
;MRTRAERNRGFESVKRNLFDAGVAVVNAAEAQEQLFDASVKALAEAVGIETEDSTKVLAGAIGVEAEDSREIESCTTSPSINSIVGKLMTQRQEAEAAGDFDSYIDAEQKLETLYELEVVRLEREARKLEAQIRIQNAQKQLTLLSQAPTPSSLKPEPEPAPASKTPEAWTESKLKEKFKTLEGVRKEFSVKAKSWKEAVDLANQRER
;
A
#
# COMPACT_ATOMS: atom_id res chain seq x y z
N MET A 1 -12.24 -35.33 27.94
CA MET A 1 -11.40 -34.19 28.41
C MET A 1 -9.94 -34.61 28.33
N ARG A 2 -9.04 -33.80 27.72
CA ARG A 2 -7.61 -34.12 27.65
C ARG A 2 -6.95 -34.05 29.02
N THR A 3 -6.06 -34.98 29.31
CA THR A 3 -5.34 -35.02 30.58
C THR A 3 -4.39 -33.82 30.70
N ARG A 4 -4.04 -33.44 31.93
CA ARG A 4 -3.17 -32.29 32.21
C ARG A 4 -1.77 -32.45 31.57
N ALA A 5 -1.28 -33.69 31.51
CA ALA A 5 -0.01 -34.05 30.87
C ALA A 5 -0.03 -33.87 29.34
N GLU A 6 -1.13 -34.24 28.67
CA GLU A 6 -1.30 -34.04 27.22
C GLU A 6 -1.40 -32.55 26.85
N ARG A 7 -2.09 -31.76 27.68
CA ARG A 7 -2.14 -30.30 27.49
C ARG A 7 -0.76 -29.64 27.64
N ASN A 8 0.04 -30.07 28.62
CA ASN A 8 1.40 -29.55 28.78
C ASN A 8 2.31 -29.94 27.61
N ARG A 9 2.22 -31.16 27.07
CA ARG A 9 2.97 -31.55 25.86
C ARG A 9 2.58 -30.71 24.64
N GLY A 10 1.29 -30.46 24.46
CA GLY A 10 0.79 -29.61 23.38
C GLY A 10 1.31 -28.16 23.51
N PHE A 11 1.30 -27.62 24.73
CA PHE A 11 1.81 -26.28 25.01
C PHE A 11 3.32 -26.16 24.74
N GLU A 12 4.12 -27.13 25.18
CA GLU A 12 5.57 -27.15 24.93
C GLU A 12 5.90 -27.31 23.44
N SER A 13 5.13 -28.10 22.70
CA SER A 13 5.28 -28.21 21.23
C SER A 13 4.97 -26.89 20.53
N VAL A 14 3.90 -26.19 20.92
CA VAL A 14 3.56 -24.88 20.38
C VAL A 14 4.65 -23.85 20.69
N LYS A 15 5.20 -23.88 21.91
CA LYS A 15 6.28 -23.00 22.34
C LYS A 15 7.55 -23.19 21.51
N ARG A 16 7.95 -24.44 21.23
CA ARG A 16 9.07 -24.74 20.34
C ARG A 16 8.81 -24.27 18.91
N ASN A 17 7.63 -24.55 18.36
CA ASN A 17 7.31 -24.13 17.00
C ASN A 17 7.34 -22.59 16.85
N LEU A 18 6.86 -21.85 17.86
CA LEU A 18 6.94 -20.38 17.89
C LEU A 18 8.38 -19.89 17.99
N PHE A 19 9.20 -20.56 18.79
CA PHE A 19 10.62 -20.24 18.91
C PHE A 19 11.37 -20.48 17.58
N ASP A 20 11.15 -21.64 16.96
CA ASP A 20 11.79 -22.00 15.68
C ASP A 20 11.33 -21.07 14.55
N ALA A 21 10.06 -20.68 14.54
CA ALA A 21 9.55 -19.67 13.60
C ALA A 21 10.21 -18.31 13.83
N GLY A 22 10.42 -17.91 15.09
CA GLY A 22 11.15 -16.68 15.44
C GLY A 22 12.60 -16.71 14.96
N VAL A 23 13.31 -17.82 15.18
CA VAL A 23 14.69 -18.02 14.69
C VAL A 23 14.73 -17.97 13.16
N ALA A 24 13.77 -18.59 12.47
CA ALA A 24 13.70 -18.55 11.02
C ALA A 24 13.49 -17.13 10.48
N VAL A 25 12.67 -16.32 11.15
CA VAL A 25 12.45 -14.91 10.78
C VAL A 25 13.72 -14.08 10.98
N VAL A 26 14.43 -14.27 12.08
CA VAL A 26 15.70 -13.56 12.34
C VAL A 26 16.75 -13.94 11.30
N ASN A 27 16.90 -15.23 11.00
CA ASN A 27 17.83 -15.70 9.97
C ASN A 27 17.45 -15.19 8.57
N ALA A 28 16.15 -15.08 8.27
CA ALA A 28 15.70 -14.49 7.02
C ALA A 28 15.99 -12.98 6.93
N ALA A 29 15.88 -12.26 8.04
CA ALA A 29 16.25 -10.86 8.13
C ALA A 29 17.78 -10.67 7.96
N GLU A 30 18.59 -11.52 8.59
CA GLU A 30 20.05 -11.52 8.43
C GLU A 30 20.45 -11.82 6.98
N ALA A 31 19.81 -12.80 6.33
CA ALA A 31 20.03 -13.07 4.91
C ALA A 31 19.62 -11.89 4.00
N GLN A 32 18.55 -11.17 4.35
CA GLN A 32 18.16 -9.95 3.63
C GLN A 32 19.19 -8.83 3.81
N GLU A 33 19.73 -8.67 5.02
CA GLU A 33 20.80 -7.70 5.31
C GLU A 33 22.07 -8.03 4.51
N GLN A 34 22.48 -9.29 4.47
CA GLN A 34 23.63 -9.71 3.66
C GLN A 34 23.43 -9.47 2.16
N LEU A 35 22.23 -9.72 1.63
CA LEU A 35 21.90 -9.42 0.24
C LEU A 35 21.89 -7.91 -0.04
N PHE A 36 21.41 -7.12 0.92
CA PHE A 36 21.46 -5.66 0.85
C PHE A 36 22.91 -5.18 0.81
N ASP A 37 23.76 -5.62 1.72
CA ASP A 37 25.19 -5.28 1.76
C ASP A 37 25.92 -5.68 0.47
N ALA A 38 25.65 -6.89 -0.05
CA ALA A 38 26.21 -7.33 -1.33
C ALA A 38 25.77 -6.43 -2.47
N SER A 39 24.50 -6.01 -2.50
CA SER A 39 23.99 -5.10 -3.53
C SER A 39 24.59 -3.70 -3.42
N VAL A 40 24.79 -3.20 -2.20
CA VAL A 40 25.43 -1.91 -1.91
C VAL A 40 26.90 -1.92 -2.34
N LYS A 41 27.64 -3.01 -2.06
CA LYS A 41 29.02 -3.18 -2.53
C LYS A 41 29.11 -3.22 -4.05
N ALA A 42 28.22 -3.98 -4.71
CA ALA A 42 28.18 -4.04 -6.17
C ALA A 42 27.86 -2.68 -6.81
N LEU A 43 26.97 -1.89 -6.20
CA LEU A 43 26.68 -0.52 -6.62
C LEU A 43 27.89 0.41 -6.41
N ALA A 44 28.57 0.30 -5.26
CA ALA A 44 29.77 1.10 -4.98
C ALA A 44 30.90 0.79 -5.98
N GLU A 45 31.11 -0.49 -6.31
CA GLU A 45 32.09 -0.94 -7.30
C GLU A 45 31.72 -0.44 -8.71
N ALA A 46 30.45 -0.55 -9.12
CA ALA A 46 29.98 -0.07 -10.42
C ALA A 46 30.13 1.46 -10.60
N VAL A 47 30.09 2.21 -9.49
CA VAL A 47 30.26 3.67 -9.47
C VAL A 47 31.73 4.09 -9.26
N GLY A 48 32.65 3.14 -9.06
CA GLY A 48 34.07 3.40 -8.86
C GLY A 48 34.44 3.93 -7.48
N ILE A 49 33.61 3.66 -6.46
CA ILE A 49 33.89 4.00 -5.05
C ILE A 49 34.70 2.84 -4.45
N GLU A 50 36.00 3.06 -4.22
CA GLU A 50 36.88 2.04 -3.61
C GLU A 50 36.37 1.62 -2.21
N THR A 51 36.42 0.31 -1.97
CA THR A 51 35.47 -0.45 -1.16
C THR A 51 35.79 -0.58 0.34
N GLU A 52 36.66 0.27 0.89
CA GLU A 52 37.03 0.14 2.31
C GLU A 52 36.03 0.83 3.28
N ASP A 53 35.19 1.76 2.80
CA ASP A 53 34.23 2.51 3.64
C ASP A 53 32.85 2.74 2.97
N SER A 54 32.45 1.90 2.00
CA SER A 54 31.26 2.10 1.16
C SER A 54 29.93 2.14 1.94
N THR A 55 29.84 1.47 3.10
CA THR A 55 28.62 1.48 3.93
C THR A 55 28.45 2.80 4.69
N LYS A 56 29.53 3.51 5.03
CA LYS A 56 29.45 4.84 5.68
C LYS A 56 29.10 5.95 4.69
N VAL A 57 29.61 5.89 3.47
CA VAL A 57 29.35 6.91 2.45
C VAL A 57 27.88 6.86 1.98
N LEU A 58 27.27 5.67 1.95
CA LEU A 58 25.85 5.50 1.60
C LEU A 58 24.88 5.67 2.79
N ALA A 59 25.32 5.47 4.03
CA ALA A 59 24.51 5.81 5.22
C ALA A 59 24.23 7.33 5.32
N GLY A 60 25.17 8.18 4.87
CA GLY A 60 24.92 9.62 4.73
C GLY A 60 23.93 9.98 3.61
N ALA A 61 23.75 9.12 2.61
CA ALA A 61 22.80 9.32 1.50
C ALA A 61 21.39 8.76 1.79
N ILE A 62 21.28 7.80 2.70
CA ILE A 62 20.03 7.20 3.17
C ILE A 62 19.80 7.71 4.59
N GLY A 63 19.31 8.96 4.70
CA GLY A 63 19.21 9.72 5.94
C GLY A 63 18.71 8.95 7.17
N VAL A 64 19.65 8.47 7.96
CA VAL A 64 19.47 8.06 9.35
C VAL A 64 20.62 8.65 10.16
N GLU A 65 20.65 9.97 10.26
CA GLU A 65 21.37 10.66 11.33
C GLU A 65 20.29 11.25 12.24
N ALA A 66 20.20 10.65 13.43
CA ALA A 66 19.37 11.12 14.51
C ALA A 66 19.92 12.45 15.04
N GLU A 67 19.02 13.40 15.26
CA GLU A 67 19.15 14.51 16.20
C GLU A 67 20.27 15.52 15.89
N ASP A 68 19.98 16.54 15.07
CA ASP A 68 19.55 17.82 15.65
C ASP A 68 19.03 18.78 14.57
N SER A 69 18.11 19.62 14.99
CA SER A 69 17.36 20.53 14.12
C SER A 69 18.27 21.54 13.41
N ARG A 70 18.42 21.43 12.08
CA ARG A 70 18.57 22.58 11.17
C ARG A 70 18.41 22.17 9.71
N GLU A 71 17.51 22.90 9.05
CA GLU A 71 17.38 23.06 7.60
C GLU A 71 17.22 21.76 6.80
N ILE A 72 15.96 21.43 6.51
CA ILE A 72 15.58 20.53 5.44
C ILE A 72 16.00 21.19 4.12
N GLU A 73 17.28 21.11 3.77
CA GLU A 73 17.69 21.15 2.38
C GLU A 73 17.21 19.84 1.76
N SER A 74 16.11 19.97 1.02
CA SER A 74 15.65 19.03 0.03
C SER A 74 16.84 18.53 -0.79
N CYS A 75 17.41 17.38 -0.41
CA CYS A 75 18.43 16.67 -1.18
C CYS A 75 17.74 15.96 -2.36
N THR A 76 17.10 16.75 -3.21
CA THR A 76 16.62 16.38 -4.53
C THR A 76 17.68 16.79 -5.53
N THR A 77 18.85 16.17 -5.48
CA THR A 77 19.77 16.24 -6.62
C THR A 77 20.67 15.01 -6.65
N SER A 78 20.04 13.84 -6.67
CA SER A 78 20.63 12.75 -7.46
C SER A 78 20.92 13.33 -8.86
N PRO A 79 22.12 13.14 -9.44
CA PRO A 79 22.34 13.53 -10.82
C PRO A 79 21.24 12.87 -11.65
N SER A 80 20.38 13.69 -12.25
CA SER A 80 19.29 13.21 -13.09
C SER A 80 19.88 12.22 -14.10
N ILE A 81 19.31 11.02 -14.23
CA ILE A 81 19.79 9.99 -15.18
C ILE A 81 19.99 10.60 -16.58
N ASN A 82 19.13 11.56 -16.95
CA ASN A 82 19.24 12.34 -18.18
C ASN A 82 20.57 13.11 -18.32
N SER A 83 21.14 13.60 -17.22
CA SER A 83 22.45 14.25 -17.19
C SER A 83 23.60 13.25 -17.43
N ILE A 84 23.47 12.02 -16.94
CA ILE A 84 24.47 10.95 -17.14
C ILE A 84 24.39 10.44 -18.58
N VAL A 85 23.19 10.17 -19.08
CA VAL A 85 22.95 9.80 -20.48
C VAL A 85 23.49 10.87 -21.42
N GLY A 86 23.24 12.15 -21.12
CA GLY A 86 23.80 13.26 -21.89
C GLY A 86 25.32 13.25 -21.96
N LYS A 87 26.01 13.05 -20.84
CA LYS A 87 27.48 12.95 -20.78
C LYS A 87 28.03 11.76 -21.57
N LEU A 88 27.42 10.59 -21.43
CA LEU A 88 27.84 9.37 -22.14
C LEU A 88 27.59 9.47 -23.64
N MET A 89 26.49 10.10 -24.06
CA MET A 89 26.24 10.39 -25.48
C MET A 89 27.29 11.34 -26.04
N THR A 90 27.70 12.37 -25.29
CA THR A 90 28.80 13.27 -25.68
C THR A 90 30.13 12.51 -25.77
N GLN A 91 30.47 11.68 -24.77
CA GLN A 91 31.70 10.87 -24.79
C GLN A 91 31.73 9.90 -25.97
N ARG A 92 30.61 9.27 -26.32
CA ARG A 92 30.49 8.42 -27.51
C ARG A 92 30.80 9.21 -28.79
N GLN A 93 30.26 10.42 -28.90
CA GLN A 93 30.42 11.29 -30.05
C GLN A 93 31.86 11.82 -30.18
N GLU A 94 32.50 12.15 -29.06
CA GLU A 94 33.90 12.56 -29.00
C GLU A 94 34.85 11.41 -29.35
N ALA A 95 34.59 10.20 -28.85
CA ALA A 95 35.36 9.00 -29.17
C ALA A 95 35.22 8.60 -30.66
N GLU A 96 34.01 8.70 -31.21
CA GLU A 96 33.74 8.47 -32.64
C GLU A 96 34.49 9.48 -33.51
N ALA A 97 34.51 10.76 -33.12
CA ALA A 97 35.26 11.81 -33.83
C ALA A 97 36.79 11.64 -33.69
N ALA A 98 37.27 11.12 -32.57
CA ALA A 98 38.68 10.84 -32.32
C ALA A 98 39.17 9.54 -32.98
N GLY A 99 38.26 8.68 -33.44
CA GLY A 99 38.60 7.34 -33.92
C GLY A 99 39.07 6.40 -32.82
N ASP A 100 38.74 6.70 -31.57
CA ASP A 100 39.07 5.89 -30.39
C ASP A 100 37.97 4.87 -30.12
N PHE A 101 38.13 3.67 -30.69
CA PHE A 101 37.13 2.61 -30.62
C PHE A 101 36.97 2.02 -29.20
N ASP A 102 38.01 2.02 -28.38
CA ASP A 102 37.93 1.45 -27.03
C ASP A 102 37.06 2.34 -26.13
N SER A 103 37.28 3.65 -26.19
CA SER A 103 36.43 4.64 -25.49
C SER A 103 34.99 4.67 -26.02
N TYR A 104 34.80 4.42 -27.32
CA TYR A 104 33.47 4.30 -27.92
C TYR A 104 32.70 3.09 -27.36
N ILE A 105 33.33 1.91 -27.35
CA ILE A 105 32.73 0.67 -26.84
C ILE A 105 32.38 0.80 -25.36
N ASP A 106 33.27 1.39 -24.56
CA ASP A 106 33.03 1.62 -23.13
C ASP A 106 31.84 2.56 -22.90
N ALA A 107 31.73 3.66 -23.66
CA ALA A 107 30.58 4.55 -23.59
C ALA A 107 29.27 3.87 -24.01
N GLU A 108 29.31 3.01 -25.02
CA GLU A 108 28.15 2.26 -25.50
C GLU A 108 27.66 1.22 -24.49
N GLN A 109 28.57 0.45 -23.88
CA GLN A 109 28.23 -0.50 -22.81
C GLN A 109 27.63 0.19 -21.58
N LYS A 110 28.18 1.37 -21.21
CA LYS A 110 27.63 2.19 -20.12
C LYS A 110 26.23 2.73 -20.43
N LEU A 111 25.95 3.06 -21.68
CA LEU A 111 24.60 3.45 -22.11
C LEU A 111 23.63 2.26 -22.04
N GLU A 112 24.04 1.09 -22.52
CA GLU A 112 23.23 -0.13 -22.49
C GLU A 112 22.84 -0.52 -21.05
N THR A 113 23.82 -0.59 -20.15
CA THR A 113 23.58 -0.87 -18.72
C THR A 113 22.67 0.17 -18.05
N LEU A 114 22.78 1.45 -18.40
CA LEU A 114 21.86 2.48 -17.89
C LEU A 114 20.42 2.26 -18.36
N TYR A 115 20.21 1.86 -19.62
CA TYR A 115 18.88 1.54 -20.12
C TYR A 115 18.28 0.32 -19.41
N GLU A 116 19.09 -0.72 -19.18
CA GLU A 116 18.64 -1.88 -18.39
C GLU A 116 18.23 -1.49 -16.97
N LEU A 117 19.03 -0.65 -16.30
CA LEU A 117 18.72 -0.16 -14.97
C LEU A 117 17.45 0.69 -14.93
N GLU A 118 17.20 1.49 -15.97
CA GLU A 118 15.96 2.25 -16.10
C GLU A 118 14.74 1.33 -16.23
N VAL A 119 14.85 0.26 -17.02
CA VAL A 119 13.80 -0.76 -17.12
C VAL A 119 13.55 -1.41 -15.77
N VAL A 120 14.59 -1.84 -15.06
CA VAL A 120 14.46 -2.44 -13.71
C VAL A 120 13.82 -1.46 -12.71
N ARG A 121 14.17 -0.17 -12.80
CA ARG A 121 13.54 0.89 -11.98
C ARG A 121 12.05 0.97 -12.24
N LEU A 122 11.64 1.00 -13.50
CA LEU A 122 10.23 1.04 -13.92
C LEU A 122 9.48 -0.23 -13.49
N GLU A 123 10.10 -1.41 -13.59
CA GLU A 123 9.50 -2.65 -13.09
C GLU A 123 9.27 -2.62 -11.57
N ARG A 124 10.22 -2.08 -10.80
CA ARG A 124 10.06 -1.91 -9.35
C ARG A 124 8.92 -0.96 -9.03
N GLU A 125 8.82 0.15 -9.77
CA GLU A 125 7.70 1.10 -9.64
C GLU A 125 6.35 0.45 -9.98
N ALA A 126 6.29 -0.34 -11.06
CA ALA A 126 5.10 -1.09 -11.45
C ALA A 126 4.67 -2.09 -10.36
N ARG A 127 5.61 -2.85 -9.78
CA ARG A 127 5.31 -3.78 -8.67
C ARG A 127 4.81 -3.05 -7.43
N LYS A 128 5.36 -1.87 -7.11
CA LYS A 128 4.86 -1.03 -5.99
C LYS A 128 3.42 -0.60 -6.23
N LEU A 129 3.09 -0.13 -7.43
CA LEU A 129 1.73 0.26 -7.79
C LEU A 129 0.77 -0.94 -7.75
N GLU A 130 1.18 -2.10 -8.26
CA GLU A 130 0.38 -3.32 -8.20
C GLU A 130 0.09 -3.73 -6.75
N ALA A 131 1.10 -3.72 -5.88
CA ALA A 131 0.94 -3.98 -4.46
C ALA A 131 -0.05 -3.00 -3.81
N GLN A 132 0.04 -1.71 -4.15
CA GLN A 132 -0.89 -0.70 -3.66
C GLN A 132 -2.33 -0.96 -4.10
N ILE A 133 -2.55 -1.36 -5.35
CA ILE A 133 -3.88 -1.75 -5.87
C ILE A 133 -4.41 -2.97 -5.11
N ARG A 134 -3.57 -3.99 -4.88
CA ARG A 134 -3.96 -5.19 -4.11
C ARG A 134 -4.36 -4.83 -2.68
N ILE A 135 -3.60 -3.95 -2.00
CA ILE A 135 -3.93 -3.46 -0.67
C ILE A 135 -5.27 -2.71 -0.68
N GLN A 136 -5.49 -1.80 -1.62
CA GLN A 136 -6.76 -1.07 -1.73
C GLN A 136 -7.95 -2.01 -1.99
N ASN A 137 -7.77 -3.03 -2.82
CA ASN A 137 -8.81 -4.02 -3.08
C ASN A 137 -9.12 -4.86 -1.83
N ALA A 138 -8.09 -5.28 -1.08
CA ALA A 138 -8.26 -5.97 0.19
C ALA A 138 -8.99 -5.09 1.23
N GLN A 139 -8.66 -3.79 1.30
CA GLN A 139 -9.37 -2.83 2.15
C GLN A 139 -10.86 -2.73 1.78
N LYS A 140 -11.19 -2.63 0.48
CA LYS A 140 -12.58 -2.63 0.01
C LYS A 140 -13.33 -3.90 0.43
N GLN A 141 -12.69 -5.07 0.30
CA GLN A 141 -13.28 -6.34 0.72
C GLN A 141 -13.49 -6.41 2.23
N LEU A 142 -12.54 -5.93 3.04
CA LEU A 142 -12.67 -5.81 4.49
C LEU A 142 -13.83 -4.88 4.89
N THR A 143 -13.98 -3.75 4.22
CA THR A 143 -15.12 -2.84 4.45
C THR A 143 -16.44 -3.54 4.14
N LEU A 144 -16.53 -4.27 3.02
CA LEU A 144 -17.72 -5.05 2.68
C LEU A 144 -18.02 -6.17 3.69
N LEU A 145 -16.99 -6.85 4.21
CA LEU A 145 -17.14 -7.88 5.23
C LEU A 145 -17.50 -7.30 6.61
N SER A 146 -17.03 -6.09 6.92
CA SER A 146 -17.40 -5.36 8.15
C SER A 146 -18.84 -4.82 8.10
N GLN A 147 -19.39 -4.62 6.89
CA GLN A 147 -20.78 -4.26 6.65
C GLN A 147 -21.68 -5.47 6.40
N ALA A 148 -21.13 -6.69 6.36
CA ALA A 148 -21.95 -7.89 6.31
C ALA A 148 -22.76 -7.97 7.61
N PRO A 149 -24.10 -8.01 7.54
CA PRO A 149 -24.91 -8.22 8.73
C PRO A 149 -24.50 -9.56 9.32
N THR A 150 -24.07 -9.54 10.58
CA THR A 150 -23.89 -10.74 11.39
C THR A 150 -25.14 -11.61 11.22
N PRO A 151 -25.02 -12.88 10.79
CA PRO A 151 -26.14 -13.80 10.85
C PRO A 151 -26.37 -14.17 12.32
N SER A 152 -27.06 -13.27 13.05
CA SER A 152 -27.68 -13.60 14.33
C SER A 152 -28.91 -14.46 14.02
N SER A 153 -28.66 -15.72 13.68
CA SER A 153 -29.65 -16.79 13.65
C SER A 153 -29.59 -17.54 14.98
N LEU A 154 -30.23 -16.96 15.99
CA LEU A 154 -30.88 -17.73 17.05
C LEU A 154 -32.17 -16.99 17.41
N LYS A 155 -33.20 -17.30 16.62
CA LYS A 155 -34.60 -17.04 16.94
C LYS A 155 -34.97 -17.94 18.13
N PRO A 156 -35.43 -17.37 19.25
CA PRO A 156 -36.60 -17.94 19.90
C PRO A 156 -37.73 -16.91 19.76
N GLU A 157 -38.82 -17.38 19.18
CA GLU A 157 -40.12 -16.75 19.21
C GLU A 157 -40.57 -16.58 20.68
N PRO A 158 -41.08 -15.39 21.04
CA PRO A 158 -42.37 -15.36 21.70
C PRO A 158 -43.28 -14.22 21.17
N GLU A 159 -44.56 -14.54 20.99
CA GLU A 159 -45.69 -13.58 21.00
C GLU A 159 -45.80 -12.84 22.36
N PRO A 160 -46.75 -11.92 22.59
CA PRO A 160 -46.98 -10.62 21.93
C PRO A 160 -47.01 -9.42 22.93
N ALA A 161 -46.79 -8.20 22.41
CA ALA A 161 -47.16 -6.86 22.96
C ALA A 161 -46.42 -6.31 24.22
N PRO A 162 -46.48 -4.99 24.55
CA PRO A 162 -46.73 -3.77 23.77
C PRO A 162 -45.69 -2.62 23.99
N ALA A 163 -45.78 -1.57 23.16
CA ALA A 163 -45.37 -0.18 23.43
C ALA A 163 -43.88 0.16 23.68
N SER A 164 -43.16 0.50 22.60
CA SER A 164 -42.17 1.58 22.64
C SER A 164 -42.24 2.40 21.35
N LYS A 165 -42.59 3.68 21.49
CA LYS A 165 -42.70 4.67 20.42
C LYS A 165 -41.33 4.95 19.79
N THR A 166 -41.04 4.31 18.67
CA THR A 166 -40.05 4.81 17.69
C THR A 166 -40.82 5.38 16.51
N PRO A 167 -40.52 6.60 16.02
CA PRO A 167 -41.23 7.19 14.90
C PRO A 167 -41.14 6.25 13.70
N GLU A 168 -42.30 5.94 13.15
CA GLU A 168 -42.52 4.91 12.15
C GLU A 168 -41.82 5.32 10.85
N ALA A 169 -40.63 4.77 10.61
CA ALA A 169 -39.84 5.12 9.43
C ALA A 169 -40.68 4.99 8.14
N TRP A 170 -40.70 6.07 7.35
CA TRP A 170 -41.30 6.10 6.04
C TRP A 170 -40.69 5.03 5.15
N THR A 171 -41.54 4.29 4.45
CA THR A 171 -41.13 3.33 3.40
C THR A 171 -41.65 3.82 2.06
N GLU A 172 -41.03 3.40 0.95
CA GLU A 172 -41.45 3.79 -0.40
C GLU A 172 -42.94 3.54 -0.66
N SER A 173 -43.46 2.42 -0.14
CA SER A 173 -44.88 2.06 -0.30
C SER A 173 -45.79 3.04 0.42
N LYS A 174 -45.48 3.41 1.67
CA LYS A 174 -46.28 4.35 2.47
C LYS A 174 -46.25 5.78 1.89
N LEU A 175 -45.11 6.22 1.37
CA LEU A 175 -44.99 7.53 0.72
C LEU A 175 -45.77 7.58 -0.60
N LYS A 176 -45.73 6.51 -1.40
CA LYS A 176 -46.51 6.40 -2.65
C LYS A 176 -48.01 6.33 -2.36
N GLU A 177 -48.43 5.61 -1.33
CA GLU A 177 -49.84 5.50 -0.94
C GLU A 177 -50.40 6.84 -0.44
N LYS A 178 -49.64 7.56 0.40
CA LYS A 178 -50.08 8.82 1.00
C LYS A 178 -50.11 9.98 0.01
N PHE A 179 -49.09 10.12 -0.86
CA PHE A 179 -48.94 11.30 -1.72
C PHE A 179 -49.19 11.06 -3.20
N LYS A 180 -49.28 9.80 -3.65
CA LYS A 180 -49.52 9.34 -5.04
C LYS A 180 -48.50 9.79 -6.09
N THR A 181 -47.87 10.95 -5.94
CA THR A 181 -46.88 11.53 -6.84
C THR A 181 -45.69 12.10 -6.05
N LEU A 182 -44.51 12.11 -6.69
CA LEU A 182 -43.29 12.68 -6.09
C LEU A 182 -43.43 14.17 -5.81
N GLU A 183 -44.18 14.90 -6.62
CA GLU A 183 -44.43 16.34 -6.40
C GLU A 183 -45.22 16.60 -5.11
N GLY A 184 -46.16 15.70 -4.74
CA GLY A 184 -46.87 15.77 -3.47
C GLY A 184 -45.90 15.69 -2.28
N VAL A 185 -44.92 14.77 -2.36
CA VAL A 185 -43.89 14.63 -1.32
C VAL A 185 -42.94 15.84 -1.29
N ARG A 186 -42.55 16.38 -2.46
CA ARG A 186 -41.68 17.57 -2.53
C ARG A 186 -42.33 18.80 -1.90
N LYS A 187 -43.64 18.97 -2.07
CA LYS A 187 -44.41 20.08 -1.49
C LYS A 187 -44.57 19.94 0.01
N GLU A 188 -44.95 18.75 0.49
CA GLU A 188 -45.19 18.52 1.92
C GLU A 188 -43.91 18.59 2.75
N PHE A 189 -42.84 17.95 2.25
CA PHE A 189 -41.58 17.89 2.98
C PHE A 189 -40.61 19.01 2.59
N SER A 190 -40.96 19.90 1.65
CA SER A 190 -40.07 20.95 1.11
C SER A 190 -38.71 20.44 0.64
N VAL A 191 -38.67 19.22 0.08
CA VAL A 191 -37.44 18.52 -0.32
C VAL A 191 -37.30 18.50 -1.84
N LYS A 192 -36.09 18.67 -2.36
CA LYS A 192 -35.76 18.51 -3.79
C LYS A 192 -35.36 17.07 -4.16
N ALA A 193 -36.18 16.08 -3.81
CA ALA A 193 -35.89 14.67 -4.11
C ALA A 193 -36.16 14.36 -5.59
N LYS A 194 -35.20 13.80 -6.32
CA LYS A 194 -35.36 13.42 -7.74
C LYS A 194 -35.92 12.01 -7.92
N SER A 195 -35.84 11.17 -6.88
CA SER A 195 -36.39 9.80 -6.87
C SER A 195 -37.14 9.48 -5.57
N TRP A 196 -37.95 8.41 -5.58
CA TRP A 196 -38.69 7.95 -4.39
C TRP A 196 -37.78 7.47 -3.26
N LYS A 197 -36.62 6.88 -3.59
CA LYS A 197 -35.62 6.47 -2.60
C LYS A 197 -35.04 7.66 -1.86
N GLU A 198 -34.60 8.67 -2.60
CA GLU A 198 -34.13 9.93 -2.01
C GLU A 198 -35.22 10.62 -1.17
N ALA A 199 -36.48 10.54 -1.61
CA ALA A 199 -37.60 11.13 -0.87
C ALA A 199 -37.85 10.40 0.47
N VAL A 200 -37.71 9.08 0.51
CA VAL A 200 -37.82 8.27 1.73
C VAL A 200 -36.67 8.57 2.69
N ASP A 201 -35.43 8.61 2.18
CA ASP A 201 -34.26 8.88 3.00
C ASP A 201 -34.32 10.28 3.61
N LEU A 202 -34.76 11.28 2.84
CA LEU A 202 -34.89 12.66 3.32
C LEU A 202 -36.08 12.84 4.27
N ALA A 203 -37.19 12.12 4.07
CA ALA A 203 -38.30 12.10 5.03
C ALA A 203 -37.88 11.50 6.37
N ASN A 204 -37.14 10.38 6.35
CA ASN A 204 -36.64 9.71 7.55
C ASN A 204 -35.51 10.47 8.26
N GLN A 205 -34.71 11.25 7.53
CA GLN A 205 -33.70 12.12 8.12
C GLN A 205 -34.30 13.34 8.83
N ARG A 206 -35.50 13.79 8.42
CA ARG A 206 -36.17 14.96 9.01
C ARG A 206 -37.01 14.63 10.25
N GLU A 207 -37.43 13.38 10.40
CA GLU A 207 -38.15 12.88 11.59
C GLU A 207 -37.23 12.34 12.70
N ARG A 208 -35.90 12.43 12.50
CA ARG A 208 -34.87 12.23 13.53
C ARG A 208 -34.44 13.57 14.11
#